data_AF-A0A116LR20-F1
#
_entry.id   AF-A0A116LR20-F1
#
_cell.length_a   1.000
_cell.length_b   1.000
_cell.length_c   1.000
_cell.angle_alpha   90.00
_cell.angle_beta   90.00
_cell.angle_gamma   90.00
#
_symmetry.space_group_name_H-M   'P 1'
#
loop_
_entity.id
_entity.type
_entity.pdbx_description
1 polymer ?
#
loop_
_entity_poly.entity_id
_entity_poly.type
_entity_poly.pdbx_seq_one_letter_code
_entity_poly.pdbx_strand_id
1 'polypeptide(L)'
;MIGLSGRIELLTKLIGFGRCLGKTTMAILESHATGHYIVCANRRMADDTFKFAKQLGYTIPFPLSVSDTRFRFPDGRKYSDEPVIIDNVEMVLESLLGCPVETITFNSPHVITEKDRYDEAITELKKELAACYREKEEDLVAIETLKDKCVDLMLENADYIWDEMARETAKKRANTRKWKSK
;
A
#
# COMPACT_ATOMS: atom_id res chain seq x y z
N MET A 1 -45.81 -14.05 0.09
CA MET A 1 -45.14 -12.73 0.06
C MET A 1 -44.50 -12.51 1.42
N ILE A 2 -43.22 -12.83 1.57
CA ILE A 2 -42.47 -12.63 2.81
C ILE A 2 -41.43 -11.56 2.47
N GLY A 3 -41.62 -10.35 3.01
CA GLY A 3 -40.72 -9.23 2.77
C GLY A 3 -39.37 -9.49 3.43
N LEU A 4 -38.34 -9.72 2.62
CA LEU A 4 -36.96 -9.66 3.06
C LEU A 4 -36.57 -8.19 3.22
N SER A 5 -36.96 -7.61 4.36
CA SER A 5 -36.34 -6.39 4.86
C SER A 5 -34.93 -6.75 5.34
N GLY A 6 -34.01 -6.90 4.38
CA GLY A 6 -32.59 -6.97 4.67
C GLY A 6 -32.16 -5.64 5.29
N ARG A 7 -32.14 -5.58 6.62
CA ARG A 7 -31.38 -4.55 7.34
C ARG A 7 -29.92 -4.79 6.98
N ILE A 8 -29.40 -3.97 6.07
CA ILE A 8 -27.96 -3.76 5.95
C ILE A 8 -27.55 -3.22 7.33
N GLU A 9 -26.83 -4.01 8.12
CA GLU A 9 -26.23 -3.51 9.35
C GLU A 9 -25.35 -2.32 8.98
N LEU A 10 -25.76 -1.12 9.39
CA LEU A 10 -24.96 0.08 9.25
C LEU A 10 -23.74 -0.07 10.17
N LEU A 11 -22.65 -0.58 9.60
CA LEU A 11 -21.38 -0.77 10.25
C LEU A 11 -20.72 0.59 10.48
N THR A 12 -20.75 1.09 11.71
CA THR A 12 -20.10 2.35 12.08
C THR A 12 -18.57 2.18 12.07
N LYS A 13 -17.91 2.76 11.06
CA LYS A 13 -16.46 2.78 10.92
C LYS A 13 -15.84 3.91 11.76
N LEU A 14 -14.93 3.57 12.68
CA LEU A 14 -14.18 4.56 13.46
C LEU A 14 -12.77 4.73 12.87
N ILE A 15 -12.40 5.99 12.60
CA ILE A 15 -11.11 6.37 12.02
C ILE A 15 -10.36 7.21 13.06
N GLY A 16 -9.60 6.55 13.93
CA GLY A 16 -8.88 7.18 15.04
C GLY A 16 -7.37 7.11 14.85
N PHE A 17 -6.74 8.25 14.56
CA PHE A 17 -5.31 8.39 14.34
C PHE A 17 -4.78 9.68 14.99
N GLY A 18 -3.49 9.75 15.32
CA GLY A 18 -2.80 10.94 15.85
C GLY A 18 -2.94 12.23 15.02
N ARG A 19 -2.41 13.36 15.52
CA ARG A 19 -2.49 14.67 14.82
C ARG A 19 -1.81 14.62 13.45
N CYS A 20 -2.37 15.36 12.48
CA CYS A 20 -1.82 15.51 11.12
C CYS A 20 -1.73 14.22 10.27
N LEU A 21 -2.42 13.13 10.64
CA LEU A 21 -2.41 11.86 9.89
C LEU A 21 -3.49 11.74 8.80
N GLY A 22 -3.99 12.87 8.28
CA GLY A 22 -4.91 12.85 7.13
C GLY A 22 -6.34 12.37 7.44
N LYS A 23 -6.83 12.51 8.68
CA LYS A 23 -8.21 12.13 9.06
C LYS A 23 -9.27 12.77 8.18
N THR A 24 -9.18 14.09 7.96
CA THR A 24 -10.08 14.82 7.06
C THR A 24 -9.95 14.33 5.63
N THR A 25 -8.74 14.01 5.16
CA THR A 25 -8.53 13.38 3.84
C THR A 25 -9.28 12.05 3.74
N MET A 26 -9.24 11.23 4.78
CA MET A 26 -9.94 9.94 4.83
C MET A 26 -11.46 10.13 4.80
N ALA A 27 -11.99 11.13 5.50
CA ALA A 27 -13.41 11.49 5.44
C ALA A 27 -13.84 11.94 4.02
N ILE A 28 -12.97 12.69 3.33
CA ILE A 28 -13.19 13.10 1.93
C ILE A 28 -13.21 11.89 1.00
N LEU A 29 -12.25 10.96 1.13
CA LEU A 29 -12.20 9.74 0.32
C LEU A 29 -13.44 8.88 0.53
N GLU A 30 -13.86 8.71 1.78
CA GLU A 30 -15.08 7.96 2.12
C GLU A 30 -16.33 8.64 1.55
N SER A 31 -16.43 9.97 1.65
CA SER A 31 -17.54 10.74 1.08
C SER A 31 -17.56 10.67 -0.45
N HIS A 32 -16.39 10.68 -1.08
CA HIS A 32 -16.28 10.52 -2.53
C HIS A 32 -16.74 9.13 -3.00
N ALA A 33 -16.38 8.08 -2.25
CA ALA A 33 -16.76 6.71 -2.58
C ALA A 33 -18.26 6.42 -2.33
N THR A 34 -18.82 7.00 -1.27
CA THR A 34 -20.20 6.68 -0.81
C THR A 34 -21.24 7.71 -1.21
N GLY A 35 -20.84 8.95 -1.50
CA GLY A 35 -21.74 10.07 -1.66
C GLY A 35 -22.35 10.59 -0.35
N HIS A 36 -21.92 10.11 0.82
CA HIS A 36 -22.44 10.56 2.10
C HIS A 36 -21.94 11.97 2.45
N TYR A 37 -22.78 12.73 3.14
CA TYR A 37 -22.42 14.05 3.63
C TYR A 37 -21.39 13.98 4.76
N ILE A 38 -20.40 14.88 4.71
CA ILE A 38 -19.49 15.12 5.82
C ILE A 38 -20.10 16.17 6.74
N VAL A 39 -20.14 15.90 8.05
CA VAL A 39 -20.61 16.82 9.09
C VAL A 39 -19.42 17.45 9.80
N CYS A 40 -19.42 18.78 9.88
CA CYS A 40 -18.37 19.60 10.48
C CYS A 40 -18.94 20.49 11.60
N ALA A 41 -18.09 20.89 12.55
CA ALA A 41 -18.50 21.67 13.72
C ALA A 41 -19.05 23.07 13.39
N ASN A 42 -18.66 23.69 12.27
CA ASN A 42 -19.18 25.00 11.88
C ASN A 42 -19.09 25.20 10.36
N ARG A 43 -19.75 26.25 9.85
CA ARG A 43 -19.81 26.56 8.41
C ARG A 43 -18.42 26.81 7.81
N ARG A 44 -17.53 27.47 8.55
CA ARG A 44 -16.15 27.72 8.11
C ARG A 44 -15.41 26.41 7.84
N MET A 45 -15.48 25.45 8.76
CA MET A 45 -14.89 24.13 8.56
C MET A 45 -15.51 23.39 7.39
N ALA A 46 -16.83 23.48 7.20
CA ALA A 46 -17.49 22.88 6.04
C ALA A 46 -16.97 23.46 4.70
N ASP A 47 -16.82 24.79 4.63
CA ASP A 47 -16.23 25.47 3.47
C ASP A 47 -14.77 25.04 3.24
N ASP A 48 -13.97 24.97 4.30
CA ASP A 48 -12.56 24.61 4.24
C ASP A 48 -12.39 23.14 3.80
N THR A 49 -13.19 22.22 4.32
CA THR A 49 -13.20 20.80 3.89
C THR A 49 -13.62 20.66 2.43
N PHE A 50 -14.63 21.42 1.97
CA PHE A 50 -15.05 21.39 0.56
C PHE A 50 -13.96 21.91 -0.38
N LYS A 51 -13.31 23.02 -0.01
CA LYS A 51 -12.18 23.56 -0.77
C LYS A 51 -11.02 22.57 -0.80
N PHE A 52 -10.72 21.93 0.34
CA PHE A 52 -9.65 20.95 0.43
C PHE A 52 -9.94 19.73 -0.45
N ALA A 53 -11.16 19.22 -0.46
CA ALA A 53 -11.56 18.13 -1.36
C ALA A 53 -11.34 18.49 -2.85
N LYS A 54 -11.71 19.71 -3.25
CA LYS A 54 -11.46 20.20 -4.62
C LYS A 54 -9.97 20.31 -4.94
N GLN A 55 -9.15 20.79 -4.01
CA GLN A 55 -7.70 20.86 -4.19
C GLN A 55 -7.08 19.47 -4.39
N LEU A 56 -7.64 18.46 -3.74
CA LEU A 56 -7.23 17.06 -3.91
C LEU A 56 -7.82 16.39 -5.17
N GLY A 57 -8.70 17.07 -5.91
CA GLY A 57 -9.34 16.54 -7.12
C GLY A 57 -10.55 15.63 -6.86
N TYR A 58 -11.08 15.58 -5.63
CA TYR A 58 -12.25 14.77 -5.30
C TYR A 58 -13.55 15.57 -5.41
N THR A 59 -14.58 14.91 -5.95
CA THR A 59 -15.95 15.46 -5.99
C THR A 59 -16.76 14.86 -4.86
N ILE A 60 -17.21 15.69 -3.94
CA ILE A 60 -18.03 15.30 -2.77
C ILE A 60 -19.26 16.22 -2.66
N PRO A 61 -20.35 15.78 -1.99
CA PRO A 61 -21.43 16.67 -1.59
C PRO A 61 -20.90 17.81 -0.72
N PHE A 62 -21.57 18.96 -0.75
CA PHE A 62 -21.17 20.09 0.09
C PHE A 62 -21.32 19.71 1.59
N PRO A 63 -20.24 19.77 2.40
CA PRO A 63 -20.27 19.39 3.81
C PRO A 63 -21.30 20.19 4.62
N LEU A 64 -21.87 19.53 5.61
CA LEU A 64 -22.91 20.09 6.46
C LEU A 64 -22.28 20.63 7.75
N SER A 65 -22.77 21.78 8.22
CA SER A 65 -22.39 22.27 9.55
C SER A 65 -23.41 21.80 10.58
N VAL A 66 -23.00 21.51 11.82
CA VAL A 66 -23.94 21.22 12.92
C VAL A 66 -24.96 22.34 13.18
N SER A 67 -24.68 23.58 12.76
CA SER A 67 -25.59 24.71 12.86
C SER A 67 -26.55 24.85 11.67
N ASP A 68 -26.41 24.00 10.65
CA ASP A 68 -27.27 24.01 9.47
C ASP A 68 -28.70 23.62 9.85
N THR A 69 -29.69 24.31 9.28
CA THR A 69 -31.12 24.08 9.52
C THR A 69 -31.55 22.65 9.16
N ARG A 70 -30.80 21.96 8.31
CA ARG A 70 -31.01 20.54 7.99
C ARG A 70 -30.84 19.62 9.21
N PHE A 71 -30.18 20.09 10.27
CA PHE A 71 -30.07 19.43 11.57
C PHE A 71 -31.05 19.95 12.64
N ARG A 72 -31.81 21.01 12.36
CA ARG A 72 -32.69 21.65 13.36
C ARG A 72 -34.14 21.59 12.92
N PHE A 73 -34.86 20.60 13.46
CA PHE A 73 -36.32 20.62 13.54
C PHE A 73 -36.75 20.78 15.01
N PRO A 74 -37.53 21.82 15.35
CA PRO A 74 -38.11 22.02 16.69
C PRO A 74 -39.11 20.92 17.11
N ASP A 75 -39.56 20.09 16.16
CA ASP A 75 -40.68 19.17 16.28
C ASP A 75 -40.29 17.67 16.36
N GLY A 76 -39.01 17.37 16.56
CA GLY A 76 -38.56 16.02 16.96
C GLY A 76 -38.71 14.92 15.90
N ARG A 77 -38.89 15.29 14.62
CA ARG A 77 -38.94 14.30 13.52
C ARG A 77 -37.55 13.73 13.24
N LYS A 78 -37.52 12.44 12.89
CA LYS A 78 -36.31 11.69 12.59
C LYS A 78 -35.54 12.36 11.45
N TYR A 79 -34.24 12.47 11.68
CA TYR A 79 -33.24 12.67 10.64
C TYR A 79 -33.44 11.68 9.50
N SER A 80 -33.10 12.11 8.29
CA SER A 80 -32.87 11.26 7.13
C SER A 80 -32.27 9.90 7.54
N ASP A 81 -32.79 8.80 6.98
CA ASP A 81 -32.18 7.47 7.14
C ASP A 81 -30.80 7.38 6.42
N GLU A 82 -30.34 8.46 5.80
CA GLU A 82 -29.04 8.54 5.15
C GLU A 82 -27.89 8.60 6.16
N PRO A 83 -26.90 7.71 6.04
CA PRO A 83 -25.71 7.74 6.88
C PRO A 83 -24.84 8.98 6.58
N VAL A 84 -24.12 9.44 7.61
CA VAL A 84 -23.25 10.61 7.54
C VAL A 84 -21.85 10.29 8.04
N ILE A 85 -20.87 11.06 7.58
CA ILE A 85 -19.48 10.98 8.01
C ILE A 85 -19.22 12.17 8.95
N ILE A 86 -18.74 11.93 10.17
CA ILE A 86 -18.44 13.01 11.12
C ILE A 86 -16.94 13.33 11.06
N ASP A 87 -16.58 14.54 10.61
CA ASP A 87 -15.20 15.01 10.66
C ASP A 87 -14.92 15.74 11.98
N ASN A 88 -13.81 15.38 12.61
CA ASN A 88 -13.40 15.83 13.93
C ASN A 88 -14.53 15.75 14.99
N VAL A 89 -14.90 14.51 15.33
CA VAL A 89 -16.02 14.19 16.23
C VAL A 89 -16.01 14.97 17.55
N GLU A 90 -14.85 15.21 18.12
CA GLU A 90 -14.68 15.99 19.36
C GLU A 90 -15.21 17.42 19.17
N MET A 91 -14.70 18.15 18.17
CA MET A 91 -15.15 19.52 17.89
C MET A 91 -16.63 19.59 17.50
N VAL A 92 -17.14 18.57 16.79
CA VAL A 92 -18.56 18.49 16.43
C VAL A 92 -19.42 18.36 17.69
N LEU A 93 -19.06 17.48 18.62
CA LEU A 93 -19.75 17.28 19.87
C LEU A 93 -19.65 18.51 20.78
N GLU A 94 -18.48 19.12 20.91
CA GLU A 94 -18.29 20.36 21.67
C GLU A 94 -19.18 21.49 21.13
N SER A 95 -19.28 21.63 19.81
CA SER A 95 -20.15 22.64 19.20
C SER A 95 -21.64 22.35 19.39
N LEU A 96 -22.04 21.08 19.56
CA LEU A 96 -23.43 20.69 19.82
C LEU A 96 -23.80 20.85 21.29
N LEU A 97 -22.90 20.48 22.20
CA LEU A 97 -23.13 20.47 23.64
C LEU A 97 -22.87 21.83 24.29
N GLY A 98 -22.01 22.66 23.68
CA GLY A 98 -21.59 23.95 24.25
C GLY A 98 -20.64 23.82 25.44
N CYS A 99 -20.03 22.64 25.64
CA CYS A 99 -19.04 22.38 26.67
C CYS A 99 -17.89 21.51 26.13
N PRO A 100 -16.71 21.52 26.78
CA PRO A 100 -15.59 20.68 26.40
C PRO A 100 -15.91 19.19 26.55
N VAL A 101 -15.41 18.36 25.64
CA VAL A 101 -15.59 16.91 25.70
C VAL A 101 -14.35 16.28 26.34
N GLU A 102 -14.49 15.76 27.56
CA GLU A 102 -13.37 15.13 28.27
C GLU A 102 -13.07 13.70 27.79
N THR A 103 -14.11 12.93 27.47
CA THR A 103 -13.95 11.51 27.11
C THR A 103 -15.07 11.08 26.17
N ILE A 104 -14.69 10.34 25.11
CA ILE A 104 -15.62 9.72 24.17
C ILE A 104 -15.39 8.21 24.19
N THR A 105 -16.45 7.44 24.39
CA THR A 105 -16.42 5.98 24.30
C THR A 105 -17.15 5.52 23.03
N PHE A 106 -16.67 4.45 22.41
CA PHE A 106 -17.25 3.88 21.20
C PHE A 106 -17.49 2.39 21.40
N ASN A 107 -18.66 1.90 21.00
CA ASN A 107 -19.00 0.48 20.99
C ASN A 107 -19.03 -0.05 19.54
N SER A 108 -17.97 0.22 18.77
CA SER A 108 -17.85 -0.29 17.40
C SER A 108 -16.96 -1.53 17.38
N PRO A 109 -17.41 -2.65 16.77
CA PRO A 109 -16.56 -3.81 16.54
C PRO A 109 -15.46 -3.55 15.50
N HIS A 110 -15.50 -2.40 14.80
CA HIS A 110 -14.55 -2.01 13.74
C HIS A 110 -13.85 -0.70 14.07
N VAL A 111 -13.17 -0.67 15.22
CA VAL A 111 -12.15 0.34 15.45
C VAL A 111 -10.94 -0.01 14.60
N ILE A 112 -10.81 0.63 13.43
CA ILE A 112 -9.55 0.60 12.68
C ILE A 112 -8.57 1.47 13.46
N THR A 113 -7.89 0.86 14.43
CA THR A 113 -6.71 1.48 15.05
C THR A 113 -5.58 1.44 14.04
N GLU A 114 -4.60 2.36 14.16
CA GLU A 114 -3.53 2.53 13.16
C GLU A 114 -2.76 1.25 12.81
N LYS A 115 -2.86 0.23 13.66
CA LYS A 115 -2.16 -1.04 13.57
C LYS A 115 -2.59 -1.88 12.37
N ASP A 116 -3.88 -2.03 12.12
CA ASP A 116 -4.35 -3.12 11.24
C ASP A 116 -4.06 -2.88 9.74
N ARG A 117 -4.10 -1.62 9.30
CA ARG A 117 -3.89 -1.27 7.87
C ARG A 117 -2.41 -1.20 7.47
N TYR A 118 -1.54 -0.75 8.37
CA TYR A 118 -0.10 -0.74 8.11
C TYR A 118 0.52 -2.12 8.34
N ASP A 119 -0.01 -2.92 9.26
CA ASP A 119 0.50 -4.27 9.49
C ASP A 119 0.33 -5.16 8.26
N GLU A 120 -0.82 -5.10 7.56
CA GLU A 120 -1.03 -5.85 6.33
C GLU A 120 -0.05 -5.42 5.23
N ALA A 121 0.08 -4.12 4.97
CA ALA A 121 1.02 -3.58 3.98
C ALA A 121 2.49 -3.91 4.34
N ILE A 122 2.86 -3.86 5.63
CA ILE A 122 4.20 -4.23 6.10
C ILE A 122 4.44 -5.73 5.90
N THR A 123 3.44 -6.59 6.12
CA THR A 123 3.59 -8.03 5.89
C THR A 123 3.75 -8.38 4.42
N GLU A 124 3.05 -7.67 3.53
CA GLU A 124 3.19 -7.83 2.08
C GLU A 124 4.57 -7.38 1.61
N LEU A 125 5.00 -6.17 2.01
CA LEU A 125 6.34 -5.65 1.68
C LEU A 125 7.47 -6.56 2.21
N LYS A 126 7.30 -7.15 3.41
CA LYS A 126 8.26 -8.11 3.95
C LYS A 126 8.33 -9.40 3.12
N LYS A 127 7.20 -9.87 2.57
CA LYS A 127 7.18 -11.05 1.68
C LYS A 127 7.89 -10.75 0.35
N GLU A 128 7.62 -9.59 -0.25
CA GLU A 128 8.29 -9.15 -1.47
C GLU A 128 9.80 -9.01 -1.27
N LEU A 129 10.21 -8.38 -0.16
CA LEU A 129 11.62 -8.22 0.18
C LEU A 129 12.31 -9.59 0.35
N ALA A 130 11.66 -10.54 1.04
CA ALA A 130 12.18 -11.88 1.21
C ALA A 130 12.30 -12.65 -0.12
N ALA A 131 11.36 -12.45 -1.07
CA ALA A 131 11.45 -13.04 -2.40
C ALA A 131 12.65 -12.50 -3.19
N CYS A 132 12.84 -11.18 -3.18
CA CYS A 132 13.98 -10.52 -3.84
C CYS A 132 15.33 -11.00 -3.31
N TYR A 133 15.47 -11.18 -1.99
CA TYR A 133 16.70 -11.72 -1.42
C TYR A 133 16.97 -13.18 -1.82
N ARG A 134 15.93 -14.01 -1.97
CA ARG A 134 16.12 -15.40 -2.45
C ARG A 134 16.58 -15.46 -3.89
N GLU A 135 15.96 -14.66 -4.76
CA GLU A 135 16.35 -14.58 -6.18
C GLU A 135 17.81 -14.15 -6.33
N LYS A 136 18.24 -13.15 -5.54
CA LYS A 136 19.65 -12.72 -5.52
C LYS A 136 20.62 -13.82 -5.08
N GLU A 137 20.22 -14.64 -4.12
CA GLU A 137 21.05 -15.76 -3.63
C GLU A 137 21.17 -16.85 -4.72
N GLU A 138 20.06 -17.17 -5.39
CA GLU A 138 20.03 -18.13 -6.51
C GLU A 138 20.91 -17.64 -7.68
N ASP A 139 20.81 -16.36 -8.03
CA ASP A 139 21.65 -15.72 -9.04
C ASP A 139 23.14 -15.75 -8.66
N LEU A 140 23.46 -15.49 -7.38
CA LEU A 140 24.84 -15.56 -6.88
C LEU A 140 25.42 -16.97 -7.03
N VAL A 141 24.66 -18.00 -6.68
CA VAL A 141 25.06 -19.41 -6.84
C VAL A 141 25.22 -19.76 -8.33
N ALA A 142 24.33 -19.27 -9.20
CA ALA A 142 24.44 -19.47 -10.64
C ALA A 142 25.70 -18.79 -11.22
N ILE A 143 26.02 -17.59 -10.76
CA ILE A 143 27.22 -16.86 -11.17
C ILE A 143 28.49 -17.61 -10.72
N GLU A 144 28.52 -18.11 -9.49
CA GLU A 144 29.68 -18.83 -8.97
C GLU A 144 29.91 -20.15 -9.73
N THR A 145 28.86 -20.93 -9.95
CA THR A 145 28.96 -22.17 -10.75
C THR A 145 29.36 -21.91 -12.21
N LEU A 146 28.94 -20.80 -12.81
CA LEU A 146 29.38 -20.39 -14.15
C LEU A 146 30.85 -19.96 -14.18
N LYS A 147 31.33 -19.30 -13.13
CA LYS A 147 32.76 -18.95 -13.00
C LYS A 147 33.62 -20.21 -12.96
N ASP A 148 33.23 -21.20 -12.16
CA ASP A 148 33.97 -22.47 -12.06
C ASP A 148 34.05 -23.17 -13.42
N LYS A 149 32.91 -23.29 -14.13
CA LYS A 149 32.87 -23.88 -15.48
C LYS A 149 33.75 -23.13 -16.48
N CYS A 150 33.80 -21.80 -16.41
CA CYS A 150 34.68 -21.01 -17.27
C CYS A 150 36.15 -21.32 -17.00
N VAL A 151 36.54 -21.50 -15.74
CA VAL A 151 37.91 -21.88 -15.36
C VAL A 151 38.25 -23.28 -15.89
N ASP A 152 37.35 -24.25 -15.73
CA ASP A 152 37.55 -25.61 -16.23
C ASP A 152 37.74 -25.63 -17.75
N LEU A 153 36.87 -24.93 -18.49
CA LEU A 153 36.97 -24.81 -19.95
C LEU A 153 38.27 -24.11 -20.40
N MET A 154 38.78 -23.16 -19.62
CA MET A 154 40.07 -22.52 -19.92
C MET A 154 41.23 -23.49 -19.76
N LEU A 155 41.18 -24.37 -18.75
CA LEU A 155 42.18 -25.42 -18.54
C LEU A 155 42.14 -26.47 -19.64
N GLU A 156 40.94 -26.95 -20.00
CA GLU A 156 40.77 -27.93 -21.09
C GLU A 156 41.27 -27.37 -22.43
N ASN A 157 40.98 -26.09 -22.73
CA ASN A 157 41.50 -25.44 -23.92
C ASN A 157 43.03 -25.31 -23.90
N ALA A 158 43.63 -25.02 -22.74
CA ALA A 158 45.07 -24.95 -22.61
C ALA A 158 45.74 -26.31 -22.88
N ASP A 159 45.17 -27.39 -22.34
CA ASP A 159 45.64 -28.76 -22.57
C ASP A 159 45.52 -29.16 -24.04
N TYR A 160 44.38 -28.86 -24.68
CA TYR A 160 44.18 -29.12 -26.11
C TYR A 160 45.22 -28.42 -26.99
N ILE A 161 45.48 -27.14 -26.73
CA ILE A 161 46.48 -26.35 -27.47
C ILE A 161 47.88 -26.93 -27.25
N TRP A 162 48.20 -27.34 -26.02
CA TRP A 162 49.48 -27.96 -25.71
C TRP A 162 49.70 -29.26 -26.48
N ASP A 163 48.70 -30.14 -26.50
CA ASP A 163 48.73 -31.40 -27.23
C ASP A 163 48.86 -31.21 -28.75
N GLU A 164 48.18 -30.19 -29.31
CA GLU A 164 48.34 -29.81 -30.71
C GLU A 164 49.77 -29.35 -31.02
N MET A 165 50.34 -28.46 -30.21
CA MET A 165 51.74 -28.02 -30.37
C MET A 165 52.74 -29.17 -30.27
N ALA A 166 52.52 -30.11 -29.34
CA ALA A 166 53.36 -31.29 -29.17
C ALA A 166 53.32 -32.19 -30.43
N ARG A 167 52.11 -32.45 -30.96
CA ARG A 167 51.91 -33.22 -32.19
C ARG A 167 52.59 -32.57 -33.39
N GLU A 168 52.44 -31.26 -33.58
CA GLU A 168 53.10 -30.54 -34.67
C GLU A 168 54.62 -30.56 -34.55
N THR A 169 55.15 -30.40 -33.34
CA THR A 169 56.58 -30.50 -33.08
C THR A 169 57.12 -31.90 -33.40
N ALA A 170 56.37 -32.95 -33.04
CA ALA A 170 56.72 -34.33 -33.37
C ALA A 170 56.70 -34.58 -34.89
N LYS A 171 55.70 -34.09 -35.62
CA LYS A 171 55.63 -34.17 -37.09
C LYS A 171 56.83 -33.49 -37.75
N LYS A 172 57.18 -32.28 -37.30
CA LYS A 172 58.38 -31.56 -37.79
C LYS A 172 59.65 -32.38 -37.56
N ARG A 173 59.86 -32.93 -36.36
CA ARG A 173 61.02 -33.80 -36.05
C ARG A 173 61.07 -35.06 -36.91
N ALA A 174 59.94 -35.72 -37.13
CA ALA A 174 59.85 -36.90 -37.99
C ALA A 174 60.20 -36.60 -39.45
N ASN A 175 59.68 -35.49 -39.99
CA ASN A 175 60.03 -35.01 -41.32
C ASN A 175 61.53 -34.70 -41.43
N THR A 176 62.13 -33.99 -40.47
CA THR A 176 63.57 -33.70 -40.46
C THR A 176 64.42 -34.98 -40.46
N ARG A 177 64.02 -36.02 -39.70
CA ARG A 177 64.72 -37.32 -39.72
C ARG A 177 64.66 -37.99 -41.10
N LYS A 178 63.50 -37.96 -41.76
CA LYS A 178 63.30 -38.54 -43.09
C LYS A 178 64.12 -37.84 -44.19
N TRP A 179 64.33 -36.53 -44.06
CA TRP A 179 65.20 -35.77 -44.98
C TRP A 179 66.69 -36.08 -44.77
N LYS A 180 67.12 -36.34 -43.54
CA LYS A 180 68.52 -36.69 -43.23
C LYS A 180 68.91 -38.13 -43.56
N SER A 181 67.94 -39.00 -43.87
CA SER A 181 68.16 -40.40 -44.24
C SER A 181 68.12 -40.66 -45.76
N LYS A 182 68.08 -39.61 -46.57
CA LYS A 182 68.25 -39.64 -48.04
C LYS A 182 69.60 -39.04 -48.39
#